data_AF-A0A930PI47-F1
#
_entry.id   AF-A0A930PI47-F1
#
_cell.length_a   1.000
_cell.length_b   1.000
_cell.length_c   1.000
_cell.angle_alpha   90.00
_cell.angle_beta   90.00
_cell.angle_gamma   90.00
#
_symmetry.space_group_name_H-M   'P 1'
#
loop_
_entity.id
_entity.type
_entity.pdbx_description
1 polymer ?
#
loop_
_entity_poly.entity_id
_entity_poly.type
_entity_poly.pdbx_seq_one_letter_code
_entity_poly.pdbx_strand_id
1 'polypeptide(L)'
;MTDTIKVALLGAGNVGSQVARIFSEDSAVLKERIGVPVELIGIAVRDTAAKRHWDADPGLYTTDADALIDAADVVIALTGGIEP
;
A
#
# COMPACT_ATOMS: atom_id res chain seq x y z
N MET A 1 1.45 22.52 4.58
CA MET A 1 2.45 21.48 4.27
C MET A 1 1.85 20.17 4.69
N THR A 2 1.87 19.14 3.84
CA THR A 2 1.39 17.81 4.22
C THR A 2 2.44 17.18 5.13
N ASP A 3 2.06 16.92 6.38
CA ASP A 3 2.99 16.41 7.41
C ASP A 3 3.32 14.92 7.21
N THR A 4 2.68 14.23 6.26
CA THR A 4 2.87 12.82 5.90
C THR A 4 2.40 12.59 4.47
N ILE A 5 3.08 11.72 3.73
CA ILE A 5 2.66 11.27 2.39
C ILE A 5 1.85 9.98 2.55
N LYS A 6 0.62 9.98 2.06
CA LYS A 6 -0.27 8.81 2.07
C LYS A 6 -0.10 7.99 0.80
N VAL A 7 0.15 6.71 0.96
CA VAL A 7 0.37 5.75 -0.13
C VAL A 7 -0.75 4.72 -0.16
N ALA A 8 -1.36 4.56 -1.33
CA ALA A 8 -2.24 3.45 -1.65
C ALA A 8 -1.49 2.39 -2.45
N LEU A 9 -1.70 1.13 -2.10
CA LEU A 9 -1.18 -0.01 -2.86
C LEU A 9 -2.33 -0.75 -3.55
N LEU A 10 -2.26 -0.92 -4.88
CA LEU A 10 -3.20 -1.76 -5.62
C LEU A 10 -2.53 -3.10 -5.94
N GLY A 11 -3.02 -4.16 -5.32
CA GLY A 11 -2.49 -5.51 -5.49
C GLY A 11 -1.45 -5.90 -4.42
N ALA A 12 -1.60 -7.12 -3.90
CA ALA A 12 -0.76 -7.70 -2.86
C ALA A 12 -0.24 -9.10 -3.25
N GLY A 13 0.07 -9.29 -4.53
CA GLY A 13 0.74 -10.51 -5.03
C GLY A 13 2.23 -10.53 -4.66
N ASN A 14 3.04 -11.28 -5.41
CA ASN A 14 4.47 -11.46 -5.13
C ASN A 14 5.22 -10.16 -4.84
N VAL A 15 5.03 -9.14 -5.68
CA VAL A 15 5.69 -7.83 -5.52
C VAL A 15 4.98 -6.99 -4.47
N GLY A 16 3.65 -6.87 -4.59
CA GLY A 16 2.84 -6.01 -3.71
C GLY A 16 2.98 -6.36 -2.23
N SER A 17 2.99 -7.65 -1.86
CA SER A 17 3.16 -8.04 -0.46
C SER A 17 4.54 -7.65 0.11
N GLN A 18 5.58 -7.69 -0.72
CA GLN A 18 6.92 -7.27 -0.30
C GLN A 18 7.06 -5.75 -0.23
N VAL A 19 6.37 -5.01 -1.11
CA VAL A 19 6.25 -3.56 -1.00
C VAL A 19 5.57 -3.18 0.32
N ALA A 20 4.42 -3.80 0.65
CA ALA A 20 3.73 -3.58 1.91
C ALA A 20 4.63 -3.89 3.14
N ARG A 21 5.41 -4.98 3.07
CA ARG A 21 6.41 -5.31 4.10
C ARG A 21 7.42 -4.19 4.33
N ILE A 22 7.99 -3.62 3.26
CA ILE A 22 8.97 -2.53 3.36
C ILE A 22 8.35 -1.29 4.01
N PHE A 23 7.11 -0.94 3.67
CA PHE A 23 6.41 0.16 4.35
C PHE A 23 6.23 -0.08 5.85
N SER A 24 6.01 -1.33 6.27
CA SER A 24 5.86 -1.68 7.69
C SER A 24 7.20 -1.74 8.43
N GLU A 25 8.19 -2.44 7.86
CA GLU A 25 9.44 -2.78 8.54
C GLU A 25 10.49 -1.67 8.42
N ASP A 26 10.50 -0.92 7.30
CA ASP A 26 11.54 0.07 6.98
C ASP A 26 11.02 1.52 7.02
N SER A 27 9.89 1.77 7.68
CA SER A 27 9.24 3.10 7.74
C SER A 27 10.18 4.23 8.20
N ALA A 28 11.09 3.95 9.16
CA ALA A 28 12.09 4.91 9.63
C ALA A 28 13.13 5.24 8.54
N VAL A 29 13.58 4.24 7.79
CA VAL A 29 14.54 4.42 6.68
C VAL A 29 13.89 5.20 5.54
N LEU A 30 12.62 4.90 5.22
CA LEU A 30 11.86 5.64 4.23
C LEU A 30 11.74 7.12 4.62
N LYS A 31 11.39 7.41 5.88
CA LYS A 31 11.32 8.78 6.41
C LYS A 31 12.66 9.50 6.31
N GLU A 32 13.76 8.85 6.69
CA GLU A 32 15.11 9.44 6.62
C GLU A 32 15.48 9.85 5.18
N ARG A 33 15.15 8.99 4.20
CA ARG A 33 15.47 9.24 2.79
C ARG A 33 14.56 10.26 2.11
N ILE A 34 13.27 10.27 2.45
CA ILE A 34 12.25 11.11 1.80
C ILE A 34 12.14 12.47 2.50
N GLY A 35 12.50 12.54 3.79
CA GLY A 35 12.46 13.75 4.61
C GLY A 35 11.13 13.96 5.35
N VAL A 36 10.09 13.20 5.01
CA VAL A 36 8.78 13.19 5.69
C VAL A 36 8.30 11.75 5.91
N PRO A 37 7.44 11.49 6.91
CA PRO A 37 6.81 10.18 7.07
C PRO A 37 6.04 9.78 5.81
N VAL A 38 6.06 8.48 5.52
CA VAL A 38 5.25 7.88 4.46
C VAL A 38 4.43 6.77 5.07
N GLU A 39 3.13 6.83 4.86
CA GLU A 39 2.15 5.96 5.48
C GLU A 39 1.43 5.14 4.40
N LEU A 40 1.45 3.81 4.53
CA LEU A 40 0.61 2.93 3.74
C LEU A 40 -0.80 2.95 4.34
N ILE A 41 -1.73 3.64 3.68
CA ILE A 41 -3.09 3.85 4.21
C ILE A 41 -4.06 2.73 3.83
N GLY A 42 -3.68 1.87 2.89
CA GLY A 42 -4.48 0.72 2.49
C GLY A 42 -3.91 -0.04 1.31
N ILE A 43 -4.44 -1.24 1.11
CA ILE A 43 -4.05 -2.21 0.10
C ILE A 43 -5.33 -2.73 -0.58
N ALA A 44 -5.60 -2.26 -1.80
CA ALA A 44 -6.72 -2.75 -2.60
C ALA A 44 -6.41 -4.13 -3.18
N VAL A 45 -7.31 -5.08 -2.96
CA VAL A 45 -7.20 -6.48 -3.40
C VAL A 45 -8.57 -6.99 -3.83
N ARG A 46 -8.60 -8.07 -4.60
CA ARG A 46 -9.87 -8.74 -4.99
C ARG A 46 -10.46 -9.59 -3.87
N ASP A 47 -9.62 -10.09 -2.98
CA ASP A 47 -9.99 -10.93 -1.86
C ASP A 47 -9.12 -10.57 -0.65
N THR A 48 -9.74 -10.06 0.41
CA THR A 48 -9.06 -9.66 1.64
C THR A 48 -8.57 -10.87 2.45
N ALA A 49 -9.23 -12.02 2.31
CA ALA A 49 -8.91 -13.26 3.02
C ALA A 49 -7.87 -14.14 2.29
N ALA A 50 -7.44 -13.75 1.08
CA ALA A 50 -6.42 -14.48 0.34
C ALA A 50 -5.08 -14.52 1.10
N LYS A 51 -4.40 -15.69 1.05
CA LYS A 51 -3.06 -15.84 1.61
C LYS A 51 -2.03 -15.07 0.80
N ARG A 52 -1.07 -14.44 1.47
CA ARG A 52 0.01 -13.66 0.86
C ARG A 52 1.38 -14.20 1.30
N HIS A 53 2.44 -13.78 0.61
CA HIS A 53 3.80 -14.13 1.01
C HIS A 53 4.25 -13.41 2.28
N TRP A 54 3.64 -12.26 2.55
CA TRP A 54 3.74 -11.52 3.80
C TRP A 54 2.38 -10.88 4.07
N ASP A 55 1.86 -11.04 5.27
CA ASP A 55 0.54 -10.54 5.66
C ASP A 55 0.69 -9.21 6.42
N ALA A 56 0.21 -8.13 5.80
CA ALA A 56 -0.04 -6.86 6.45
C ALA A 56 -1.15 -6.97 7.51
N ASP A 57 -1.31 -5.91 8.31
CA ASP A 57 -2.47 -5.75 9.19
C ASP A 57 -3.78 -5.98 8.40
N PRO A 58 -4.67 -6.87 8.85
CA PRO A 58 -5.95 -7.13 8.20
C PRO A 58 -6.78 -5.87 7.91
N GLY A 59 -6.67 -4.84 8.75
CA GLY A 59 -7.38 -3.57 8.59
C GLY A 59 -6.90 -2.71 7.42
N LEU A 60 -5.75 -3.03 6.82
CA LEU A 60 -5.26 -2.35 5.62
C LEU A 60 -5.87 -2.88 4.33
N TYR A 61 -6.43 -4.09 4.32
CA TYR A 61 -6.98 -4.66 3.09
C TYR A 61 -8.39 -4.17 2.81
N THR A 62 -8.62 -3.76 1.57
CA THR A 62 -9.93 -3.34 1.07
C THR A 62 -10.20 -3.92 -0.31
N THR A 63 -11.48 -4.07 -0.67
CA THR A 63 -11.91 -4.32 -2.04
C THR A 63 -12.36 -3.05 -2.76
N ASP A 64 -12.42 -1.92 -2.06
CA ASP A 64 -12.79 -0.61 -2.60
C ASP A 64 -11.52 0.15 -3.02
N ALA A 65 -11.13 -0.03 -4.28
CA ALA A 65 -9.93 0.60 -4.84
C ALA A 65 -10.12 2.10 -5.08
N ASP A 66 -11.31 2.51 -5.55
CA ASP A 66 -11.59 3.90 -5.91
C ASP A 66 -11.53 4.81 -4.68
N ALA A 67 -12.18 4.40 -3.58
CA ALA A 67 -12.11 5.17 -2.33
C ALA A 67 -10.69 5.26 -1.77
N LEU A 68 -9.88 4.21 -1.96
CA LEU A 68 -8.48 4.20 -1.53
C LEU A 68 -7.61 5.11 -2.40
N ILE A 69 -7.84 5.14 -3.72
CA ILE A 69 -7.15 6.02 -4.66
C ILE A 69 -7.44 7.48 -4.33
N ASP A 70 -8.71 7.82 -4.13
CA ASP A 70 -9.14 9.20 -3.82
C ASP A 70 -8.55 9.73 -2.50
N ALA A 71 -8.20 8.84 -1.56
CA ALA A 71 -7.64 9.18 -0.26
C ALA A 71 -6.10 9.32 -0.23
N ALA A 72 -5.41 8.93 -1.30
CA ALA A 72 -3.94 8.84 -1.34
C ALA A 72 -3.27 10.02 -2.06
N ASP A 73 -2.05 10.35 -1.63
CA ASP A 73 -1.17 11.28 -2.36
C ASP A 73 -0.44 10.55 -3.50
N VAL A 74 -0.11 9.26 -3.29
CA VAL A 74 0.61 8.40 -4.25
C VAL A 74 -0.07 7.04 -4.34
N VAL A 75 -0.27 6.56 -5.58
CA VAL A 75 -0.79 5.23 -5.87
C VAL A 75 0.30 4.36 -6.48
N ILE A 76 0.51 3.17 -5.91
CA ILE A 76 1.41 2.14 -6.45
C ILE A 76 0.54 1.01 -7.03
N ALA A 77 0.51 0.88 -8.35
CA ALA A 77 -0.29 -0.14 -9.03
C ALA A 77 0.53 -1.40 -9.38
N LEU A 78 0.17 -2.54 -8.78
CA LEU A 78 0.83 -3.85 -8.91
C LEU A 78 -0.18 -5.01 -9.09
N THR A 79 -1.40 -4.71 -9.53
CA THR A 79 -2.45 -5.69 -9.85
C THR A 79 -2.16 -6.51 -11.11
N GLY A 80 -1.38 -5.94 -12.04
CA GLY A 80 -1.17 -6.50 -13.39
C GLY A 80 -2.39 -6.31 -14.28
N GLY A 81 -2.20 -6.41 -15.60
CA GLY A 81 -3.23 -6.03 -16.58
C GLY A 81 -3.14 -4.56 -16.99
N ILE A 82 -3.99 -4.14 -17.90
CA ILE A 82 -4.03 -2.78 -18.48
C ILE A 82 -5.25 -1.99 -18.03
N GLU A 83 -6.20 -2.66 -17.39
CA GLU A 83 -7.45 -2.11 -16.91
C GLU A 83 -7.59 -2.54 -15.45
N PRO A 84 -7.69 -1.58 -14.51
CA PRO A 84 -7.78 -1.86 -13.08
C PRO A 84 -9.12 -2.50 -12.68
#